data_AF-A0AA95IXH6-F1
#
_entry.id   AF-A0AA95IXH6-F1
#
_cell.length_a   1.000
_cell.length_b   1.000
_cell.length_c   1.000
_cell.angle_alpha   90.00
_cell.angle_beta   90.00
_cell.angle_gamma   90.00
#
_symmetry.space_group_name_H-M   'P 1'
#
loop_
_entity.id
_entity.type
_entity.pdbx_description
1 polymer ?
#
loop_
_entity_poly.entity_id
_entity_poly.type
_entity_poly.pdbx_seq_one_letter_code
_entity_poly.pdbx_strand_id
1 'polypeptide(L)' 'MPPTSEYEQQAQYFLANIYASGNGVAADADKASAWLKQSGKQGYAAALTELRPSLTETADAHNT' A
#
# COMPACT_ATOMS: atom_id res chain seq x y z
N MET A 1 23.13 10.93 -5.21
CA MET A 1 21.91 10.18 -5.58
C MET A 1 21.03 10.16 -4.34
N PRO A 2 19.77 10.63 -4.39
CA PRO A 2 18.87 10.53 -3.23
C PRO A 2 18.67 9.04 -2.90
N PRO A 3 18.38 8.67 -1.65
CA PRO A 3 18.24 7.27 -1.26
C PRO A 3 17.14 6.63 -2.12
N THR A 4 17.47 5.52 -2.76
CA THR A 4 16.66 4.71 -3.69
C THR A 4 15.27 4.30 -3.16
N SER A 5 15.01 4.54 -1.87
CA SER A 5 13.80 4.15 -1.15
C SER A 5 12.54 4.86 -1.66
N GLU A 6 12.60 6.13 -2.04
CA GLU A 6 11.41 6.87 -2.51
C GLU A 6 10.89 6.35 -3.86
N TYR A 7 11.79 5.92 -4.74
CA TYR A 7 11.44 5.38 -6.05
C TYR A 7 10.85 3.97 -5.92
N GLU A 8 11.40 3.16 -5.02
CA GLU A 8 10.91 1.80 -4.73
C GLU A 8 9.51 1.83 -4.08
N GLN A 9 9.28 2.78 -3.19
CA GLN A 9 7.99 3.06 -2.57
C GLN A 9 6.91 3.47 -3.59
N GLN A 10 7.24 4.38 -4.51
CA GLN A 10 6.36 4.77 -5.62
C GLN A 10 6.04 3.59 -6.52
N ALA A 11 7.04 2.80 -6.91
CA ALA A 11 6.84 1.63 -7.75
C ALA A 11 5.88 0.62 -7.10
N GLN A 12 6.01 0.36 -5.79
CA GLN A 12 5.10 -0.52 -5.06
C GLN A 12 3.67 0.01 -4.99
N TYR A 13 3.49 1.33 -4.85
CA TYR A 13 2.17 1.97 -4.88
C TYR A 13 1.51 1.88 -6.27
N PHE A 14 2.28 2.11 -7.34
CA PHE A 14 1.78 1.95 -8.70
C PHE A 14 1.41 0.51 -9.01
N LEU A 15 2.22 -0.46 -8.57
CA LEU A 15 1.92 -1.88 -8.71
C LEU A 15 0.59 -2.24 -8.02
N ALA A 16 0.39 -1.72 -6.81
CA ALA A 16 -0.85 -1.92 -6.07
C ALA A 16 -2.07 -1.39 -6.84
N ASN A 17 -1.96 -0.20 -7.45
CA ASN A 17 -3.02 0.38 -8.28
C ASN A 17 -3.28 -0.42 -9.57
N ILE A 18 -2.23 -0.96 -10.19
CA ILE A 18 -2.35 -1.82 -11.38
C ILE A 18 -3.13 -3.10 -11.04
N TYR A 19 -2.77 -3.77 -9.93
CA TYR A 19 -3.49 -4.95 -9.45
C TYR A 19 -4.92 -4.63 -8.99
N ALA A 20 -5.16 -3.46 -8.40
CA ALA A 20 -6.50 -3.03 -8.00
C ALA A 20 -7.40 -2.74 -9.22
N SER A 21 -6.83 -2.14 -10.28
CA SER A 21 -7.58 -1.74 -11.48
C SER A 21 -7.66 -2.83 -12.54
N GLY A 22 -6.84 -3.89 -12.45
CA GLY A 22 -6.73 -4.91 -13.49
C GLY A 22 -6.19 -4.40 -14.82
N ASN A 23 -5.41 -3.31 -14.81
CA ASN A 23 -4.88 -2.70 -16.03
C ASN A 23 -3.66 -3.47 -16.55
N GLY A 24 -3.89 -4.41 -17.47
CA GLY A 24 -2.84 -5.24 -18.07
C GLY A 24 -2.47 -6.49 -17.26
N VAL A 25 -3.10 -6.69 -16.09
CA VAL A 25 -3.02 -7.91 -15.27
C VAL A 25 -4.41 -8.27 -14.75
N ALA A 26 -4.61 -9.52 -14.32
CA ALA A 26 -5.84 -9.89 -13.62
C ALA A 26 -5.97 -9.04 -12.34
N ALA A 27 -7.15 -8.47 -12.13
CA ALA A 27 -7.45 -7.71 -10.92
C ALA A 27 -7.30 -8.64 -9.70
N ASP A 28 -6.51 -8.20 -8.72
CA ASP A 28 -6.16 -9.01 -7.56
C ASP A 28 -6.06 -8.08 -6.35
N ALA A 29 -7.17 -7.97 -5.60
CA ALA A 29 -7.30 -7.08 -4.47
C ALA A 29 -6.38 -7.48 -3.29
N ASP A 30 -6.09 -8.78 -3.15
CA ASP A 30 -5.18 -9.30 -2.14
C ASP A 30 -3.73 -8.87 -2.45
N LYS A 31 -3.28 -9.03 -3.70
CA LYS A 31 -1.97 -8.53 -4.13
C LYS A 31 -1.89 -7.02 -4.03
N ALA A 32 -2.92 -6.30 -4.46
CA ALA A 32 -2.95 -4.83 -4.35
C ALA A 32 -2.73 -4.40 -2.89
N SER A 33 -3.47 -4.99 -1.96
CA SER A 33 -3.36 -4.70 -0.53
C SER A 33 -1.98 -5.05 0.05
N ALA A 34 -1.37 -6.14 -0.41
CA ALA A 34 -0.03 -6.55 0.03
C ALA A 34 1.05 -5.55 -0.42
N TRP A 35 1.00 -5.10 -1.69
CA TRP A 35 1.94 -4.10 -2.22
C TRP A 35 1.74 -2.73 -1.57
N LEU A 36 0.49 -2.33 -1.31
CA LEU A 36 0.16 -1.10 -0.58
C LEU A 36 0.71 -1.13 0.86
N LYS A 37 0.52 -2.24 1.59
CA LYS A 37 1.09 -2.46 2.93
C LYS A 37 2.61 -2.36 2.92
N GLN A 38 3.28 -2.92 1.92
CA GLN A 38 4.74 -2.87 1.80
C GLN A 38 5.24 -1.45 1.53
N SER A 39 4.55 -0.70 0.67
CA SER A 39 4.88 0.71 0.38
C SER A 39 4.70 1.59 1.63
N GLY A 40 3.63 1.39 2.40
CA GLY A 40 3.40 2.11 3.66
C GLY A 40 4.42 1.79 4.76
N LYS A 41 4.90 0.54 4.85
CA LYS A 41 5.95 0.13 5.81
C LYS A 41 7.29 0.82 5.57
N GLN A 42 7.57 1.23 4.34
CA GLN A 42 8.80 1.95 3.97
C GLN A 42 8.71 3.46 4.23
N GLY A 43 7.59 3.95 4.77
CA GLY A 43 7.38 5.37 5.09
C GLY A 43 6.78 6.18 3.95
N TYR A 44 6.21 5.54 2.92
CA TYR A 44 5.62 6.27 1.81
C TYR A 44 4.32 6.94 2.24
N ALA A 45 4.35 8.26 2.41
CA ALA A 45 3.24 9.05 2.93
C ALA A 45 1.93 8.83 2.16
N ALA A 46 2.00 8.62 0.84
CA ALA A 46 0.82 8.34 0.02
C ALA A 46 0.22 6.95 0.30
N ALA A 47 1.05 5.90 0.41
CA ALA A 47 0.56 4.57 0.78
C ALA A 47 0.06 4.50 2.24
N LEU A 48 0.71 5.23 3.15
CA LEU A 48 0.29 5.37 4.55
C LEU A 48 -1.09 6.02 4.68
N THR A 49 -1.40 7.02 3.84
CA THR A 49 -2.70 7.70 3.84
C THR A 49 -3.82 6.77 3.38
N GLU A 50 -3.56 5.96 2.35
CA GLU A 50 -4.49 4.94 1.83
C GLU A 50 -4.64 3.73 2.77
N LEU A 51 -3.61 3.38 3.55
CA LEU A 51 -3.66 2.33 4.59
C LEU A 51 -4.39 2.78 5.86
N ARG A 52 -4.42 4.08 6.14
CA ARG A 52 -4.97 4.63 7.38
C ARG A 52 -6.43 4.22 7.65
N PRO A 53 -7.37 4.25 6.70
CA PRO A 53 -8.74 3.77 6.96
C PRO A 53 -8.77 2.28 7.38
N SER A 54 -7.87 1.44 6.87
CA SER A 54 -7.82 0.01 7.20
C SER A 54 -7.10 -0.31 8.52
N LEU A 55 -6.13 0.52 8.93
CA LEU A 55 -5.42 0.33 10.20
C LEU A 55 -6.22 0.85 11.40
N THR A 56 -7.00 1.92 11.21
CA THR A 56 -7.80 2.48 12.29
C THR A 56 -8.90 1.50 12.71
N GLU A 57 -9.48 0.74 11.78
CA GLU A 57 -10.49 -0.29 12.08
C GLU A 57 -9.94 -1.53 12.82
N THR A 58 -8.62 -1.75 12.81
CA THR A 58 -7.99 -2.88 13.55
C THR A 58 -7.38 -2.47 14.89
N ALA A 59 -7.33 -1.17 15.20
CA ALA A 59 -6.85 -0.67 16.49
C ALA A 59 -7.96 -0.53 17.56
N ASP A 60 -9.23 -0.56 17.15
CA ASP A 60 -10.37 -0.36 18.06
C ASP A 60 -11.07 -1.67 18.50
N ALA A 61 -10.56 -2.85 18.10
CA ALA A 61 -11.22 -4.13 18.36
C ALA A 61 -10.68 -4.95 19.55
N HIS A 62 -9.69 -4.47 20.31
CA HIS A 62 -9.26 -5.17 21.53
C HIS A 62 -8.54 -4.24 22.51
N ASN A 63 -9.31 -3.41 23.24
CA ASN A 63 -8.95 -3.03 24.60
C ASN A 63 -10.18 -2.52 25.39
N THR A 64 -11.13 -3.43 25.62
CA THR A 64 -12.02 -3.41 26.80
C THR A 64 -12.20 -4.81 27.32
#